data_AF-A0A2D6LM29-F1
#
_entry.id   AF-A0A2D6LM29-F1
#
_cell.length_a   1.000
_cell.length_b   1.000
_cell.length_c   1.000
_cell.angle_alpha   90.00
_cell.angle_beta   90.00
_cell.angle_gamma   90.00
#
_symmetry.space_group_name_H-M   'P 1'
#
loop_
_entity.id
_entity.type
_entity.pdbx_description
1 polymer ?
#
loop_
_entity_poly.entity_id
_entity_poly.type
_entity_poly.pdbx_seq_one_letter_code
_entity_poly.pdbx_strand_id
1 'polypeptide(L)'
;FTMTLANGAIVTISQSYFTPAFGWQVKAIGHEQTFCWKDFVLYDFEDNEIMPYADGWDLLVQDTEFVNALREDRDPSVTAESIMPTMRAIAQAQAIVDAQTPTTSPYEGDD
;
A
#
# COMPACT_ATOMS: atom_id res chain seq x y z
N PHE A 1 -11.31 1.68 0.30
CA PHE A 1 -11.68 2.93 -0.37
C PHE A 1 -11.24 2.89 -1.83
N THR A 2 -11.82 3.75 -2.68
CA THR A 2 -11.52 3.85 -4.11
C THR A 2 -11.10 5.28 -4.43
N MET A 3 -10.08 5.45 -5.28
CA MET A 3 -9.62 6.76 -5.75
C MET A 3 -9.36 6.74 -7.26
N THR A 4 -9.36 7.93 -7.87
CA THR A 4 -8.95 8.15 -9.25
C THR A 4 -7.69 9.00 -9.26
N LEU A 5 -6.62 8.50 -9.89
CA LEU A 5 -5.36 9.21 -10.05
C LEU A 5 -5.45 10.26 -11.15
N ALA A 6 -4.49 11.20 -11.18
CA ALA A 6 -4.45 12.28 -12.17
C ALA A 6 -4.40 11.80 -13.63
N ASN A 7 -3.85 10.60 -13.86
CA ASN A 7 -3.80 9.96 -15.18
C ASN A 7 -5.08 9.16 -15.53
N GLY A 8 -6.13 9.24 -14.69
CA GLY A 8 -7.39 8.50 -14.88
C GLY A 8 -7.37 7.06 -14.37
N ALA A 9 -6.25 6.55 -13.88
CA ALA A 9 -6.19 5.21 -13.29
C ALA A 9 -7.07 5.13 -12.04
N ILE A 10 -7.76 4.00 -11.86
CA ILE A 10 -8.61 3.73 -10.71
C ILE A 10 -7.84 2.81 -9.77
N VAL A 11 -7.77 3.19 -8.50
CA VAL A 11 -7.11 2.42 -7.45
C VAL A 11 -8.13 2.10 -6.37
N THR A 12 -8.24 0.82 -6.03
CA THR A 12 -9.06 0.33 -4.91
C THR A 12 -8.16 -0.31 -3.87
N ILE A 13 -8.27 0.16 -2.63
CA ILE A 13 -7.52 -0.36 -1.49
C ILE A 13 -8.51 -0.90 -0.47
N SER A 14 -8.29 -2.13 -0.02
CA SER A 14 -9.03 -2.76 1.07
C SER A 14 -8.04 -3.23 2.12
N GLN A 15 -8.36 -2.98 3.39
CA GLN A 15 -7.55 -3.39 4.51
C GLN A 15 -8.47 -3.88 5.63
N SER A 16 -8.14 -5.01 6.22
CA SER A 16 -8.83 -5.57 7.39
C SER A 16 -7.80 -6.16 8.33
N TYR A 17 -7.99 -5.93 9.63
CA TYR A 17 -7.25 -6.59 10.70
C TYR A 17 -8.02 -7.78 11.28
N PHE A 18 -9.26 -8.01 10.82
CA PHE A 18 -10.11 -9.12 11.25
C PHE A 18 -10.05 -10.25 10.23
N THR A 19 -8.86 -10.83 10.04
CA THR A 19 -8.63 -11.96 9.14
C THR A 19 -7.91 -13.09 9.89
N PRO A 20 -8.19 -14.37 9.56
CA PRO A 20 -7.59 -15.50 10.24
C PRO A 20 -6.10 -15.71 9.89
N ALA A 21 -5.65 -15.11 8.79
CA ALA A 21 -4.28 -15.16 8.32
C ALA A 21 -3.89 -13.82 7.70
N PHE A 22 -2.58 -13.57 7.61
CA PHE A 22 -2.03 -12.49 6.82
C PHE A 22 -2.34 -12.76 5.34
N GLY A 23 -2.84 -11.74 4.64
CA GLY A 23 -3.08 -11.79 3.20
C GLY A 23 -2.71 -10.45 2.61
N TRP A 24 -1.72 -10.45 1.73
CA TRP A 24 -1.31 -9.27 0.99
C TRP A 24 -1.37 -9.56 -0.50
N GLN A 25 -2.11 -8.72 -1.22
CA GLN A 25 -2.32 -8.88 -2.64
C GLN A 25 -2.40 -7.51 -3.33
N VAL A 26 -1.74 -7.41 -4.48
CA VAL A 26 -1.83 -6.27 -5.39
C VAL A 26 -2.16 -6.80 -6.79
N LYS A 27 -3.26 -6.32 -7.37
CA LYS A 27 -3.66 -6.65 -8.75
C LYS A 27 -3.53 -5.42 -9.62
N ALA A 28 -2.66 -5.49 -10.62
CA ALA A 28 -2.48 -4.44 -11.62
C ALA A 28 -3.16 -4.88 -12.92
N ILE A 29 -4.14 -4.10 -13.38
CA ILE A 29 -4.90 -4.38 -14.61
C ILE A 29 -4.51 -3.32 -15.64
N GLY A 30 -3.71 -3.73 -16.62
CA GLY A 30 -3.35 -2.91 -17.78
C GLY A 30 -4.26 -3.20 -18.98
N HIS A 31 -4.04 -2.46 -20.07
CA HIS A 31 -4.76 -2.68 -21.33
C HIS A 31 -4.43 -4.03 -21.98
N GLU A 32 -3.16 -4.45 -21.90
CA GLU A 32 -2.68 -5.67 -22.56
C GLU A 32 -2.48 -6.84 -21.60
N GLN A 33 -2.16 -6.55 -20.33
CA GLN A 33 -1.77 -7.56 -19.36
C GLN A 33 -2.32 -7.26 -17.98
N THR A 34 -2.55 -8.32 -17.22
CA THR A 34 -2.90 -8.26 -15.81
C THR A 34 -1.86 -9.02 -15.01
N PHE A 35 -1.40 -8.41 -13.94
CA PHE A 35 -0.47 -9.03 -13.00
C PHE A 35 -1.10 -9.09 -11.62
N CYS A 36 -0.78 -10.17 -10.91
CA CYS A 36 -1.20 -10.37 -9.54
C CYS A 36 0.02 -10.67 -8.69
N TRP A 37 0.35 -9.75 -7.79
CA TRP A 37 1.27 -10.06 -6.71
C TRP A 37 0.45 -10.56 -5.53
N LYS A 38 0.68 -11.81 -5.10
CA LYS A 38 0.04 -12.39 -3.91
C LYS A 38 1.07 -13.21 -3.15
N ASP A 39 1.05 -13.13 -1.82
CA ASP A 39 1.93 -13.91 -0.95
C ASP A 39 3.42 -13.85 -1.35
N PHE A 40 3.89 -12.65 -1.69
CA PHE A 40 5.28 -12.38 -2.08
C PHE A 40 5.73 -13.00 -3.41
N VAL A 41 4.81 -13.50 -4.23
CA VAL A 41 5.06 -14.09 -5.56
C VAL A 41 4.29 -13.30 -6.63
N LEU A 42 4.88 -13.13 -7.83
CA LEU A 42 4.26 -12.46 -8.97
C LEU A 42 3.70 -13.49 -9.96
N TYR A 43 2.42 -13.32 -10.30
CA TYR A 43 1.70 -14.16 -11.25
C TYR A 43 1.17 -13.35 -12.44
N ASP A 44 1.04 -14.02 -13.59
CA ASP A 44 0.31 -13.50 -14.75
C ASP A 44 -1.22 -13.67 -14.57
N PHE A 45 -1.98 -13.43 -15.65
CA PHE A 45 -3.43 -13.55 -15.63
C PHE A 45 -3.94 -15.00 -15.61
N GLU A 46 -3.09 -15.96 -15.98
CA GLU A 46 -3.40 -17.41 -16.00
C GLU A 46 -2.93 -18.11 -14.71
N ASP A 47 -2.49 -17.33 -13.70
CA ASP A 47 -1.88 -17.81 -12.47
C ASP A 47 -0.54 -18.57 -12.68
N ASN A 48 0.15 -18.32 -13.80
CA ASN A 48 1.53 -18.78 -13.95
C ASN A 48 2.47 -17.88 -13.15
N GLU A 49 3.41 -18.49 -12.42
CA GLU A 49 4.46 -17.77 -11.70
C GLU A 49 5.42 -17.11 -12.70
N ILE A 50 5.53 -15.78 -12.65
CA ILE A 50 6.49 -14.99 -13.44
C ILE A 50 7.76 -14.74 -12.63
N MET A 51 7.60 -14.46 -11.33
CA MET A 51 8.71 -14.19 -10.43
C MET A 51 8.50 -14.95 -9.13
N PRO A 52 9.52 -15.68 -8.65
CA PRO A 52 9.43 -16.44 -7.42
C PRO A 52 9.32 -15.55 -6.18
N TYR A 53 9.12 -16.18 -5.04
CA TYR A 53 9.03 -15.54 -3.73
C TYR A 53 10.16 -14.51 -3.51
N ALA A 54 9.77 -13.27 -3.21
CA ALA A 54 10.65 -12.20 -2.79
C ALA A 54 10.17 -11.65 -1.44
N ASP A 55 10.98 -11.82 -0.39
CA ASP A 55 10.61 -11.41 0.96
C ASP A 55 10.35 -9.89 1.02
N GLY A 56 9.10 -9.50 1.19
CA GLY A 56 8.73 -8.08 1.29
C GLY A 56 9.07 -7.46 2.65
N TRP A 57 9.59 -8.24 3.60
CA TRP A 57 10.05 -7.77 4.90
C TRP A 57 11.58 -7.70 4.99
N ASP A 58 12.31 -8.13 3.96
CA ASP A 58 13.75 -7.93 3.90
C ASP A 58 14.06 -6.46 3.58
N LEU A 59 14.38 -5.71 4.64
CA LEU A 59 14.74 -4.29 4.55
C LEU A 59 16.21 -4.06 4.21
N LEU A 60 17.02 -5.11 4.04
CA LEU A 60 18.46 -4.97 3.82
C LEU A 60 18.78 -4.09 2.60
N VAL A 61 18.01 -4.22 1.52
CA VAL A 61 18.17 -3.40 0.31
C VAL A 61 17.85 -1.93 0.60
N GLN A 62 16.78 -1.67 1.35
CA GLN A 62 16.38 -0.32 1.74
C GLN A 62 17.43 0.33 2.65
N ASP A 63 17.89 -0.39 3.67
CA ASP A 63 18.91 0.07 4.62
C ASP A 63 20.25 0.33 3.91
N THR A 64 20.64 -0.57 3.02
CA THR A 64 21.86 -0.43 2.22
C THR A 64 21.80 0.81 1.34
N GLU A 65 20.67 1.06 0.69
CA GLU A 65 20.49 2.25 -0.13
C GLU A 65 20.58 3.54 0.69
N PHE A 66 19.92 3.58 1.85
CA PHE A 66 20.00 4.75 2.73
C PHE A 66 21.45 5.06 3.15
N VAL A 67 22.21 4.04 3.55
CA VAL A 67 23.62 4.20 3.95
C VAL A 67 24.49 4.64 2.77
N ASN A 68 24.27 4.10 1.57
CA ASN A 68 25.03 4.47 0.38
C ASN A 68 24.75 5.91 -0.04
N ALA A 69 23.50 6.35 -0.02
CA ALA A 69 23.11 7.73 -0.32
C ALA A 69 23.85 8.74 0.59
N LEU A 70 23.92 8.44 1.89
CA LEU A 70 24.66 9.26 2.86
C LEU A 70 26.17 9.30 2.57
N ARG A 71 26.77 8.17 2.20
CA ARG A 71 28.21 8.09 1.88
C ARG A 71 28.57 8.83 0.59
N GLU A 72 27.65 8.84 -0.35
CA GLU A 72 27.82 9.43 -1.68
C GLU A 72 27.37 10.90 -1.76
N ASP A 73 26.90 11.48 -0.64
CA ASP A 73 26.36 12.84 -0.57
C ASP A 73 25.28 13.11 -1.63
N ARG A 74 24.33 12.17 -1.73
CA ARG A 74 23.18 12.25 -2.63
C ARG A 74 21.89 11.94 -1.89
N ASP A 75 20.77 12.29 -2.53
CA ASP A 75 19.46 11.87 -2.06
C ASP A 75 19.28 10.34 -2.21
N PRO A 76 18.56 9.70 -1.28
CA PRO A 76 18.15 8.31 -1.43
C PRO A 76 17.10 8.17 -2.55
N SER A 77 16.98 6.96 -3.10
CA SER A 77 15.99 6.62 -4.14
C SER A 77 14.53 6.97 -3.78
N VAL A 78 14.21 6.99 -2.47
CA VAL A 78 12.93 7.46 -1.94
C VAL A 78 13.20 8.57 -0.92
N THR A 79 12.82 9.80 -1.28
CA THR A 79 12.98 10.98 -0.42
C THR A 79 11.74 11.25 0.44
N ALA A 80 11.87 12.10 1.44
CA ALA A 80 10.72 12.55 2.23
C ALA A 80 9.68 13.27 1.35
N GLU A 81 10.13 14.04 0.36
CA GLU A 81 9.28 14.76 -0.56
C GLU A 81 8.52 13.82 -1.48
N SER A 82 9.14 12.72 -1.92
CA SER A 82 8.52 11.77 -2.86
C SER A 82 7.36 10.99 -2.23
N ILE A 83 7.37 10.80 -0.91
CA ILE A 83 6.28 10.12 -0.19
C ILE A 83 5.09 11.03 0.13
N MET A 84 5.26 12.36 0.07
CA MET A 84 4.23 13.30 0.49
C MET A 84 2.88 13.15 -0.23
N PRO A 85 2.82 12.90 -1.55
CA PRO A 85 1.55 12.62 -2.22
C PRO A 85 0.81 11.42 -1.61
N THR A 86 1.55 10.34 -1.31
CA THR A 86 1.01 9.15 -0.66
C THR A 86 0.51 9.45 0.75
N MET A 87 1.31 10.17 1.55
CA MET A 87 0.91 10.56 2.90
C MET A 87 -0.37 11.41 2.92
N ARG A 88 -0.51 12.34 1.96
CA ARG A 88 -1.73 13.14 1.81
C ARG A 88 -2.94 12.28 1.42
N ALA A 89 -2.77 11.33 0.51
CA ALA A 89 -3.84 10.42 0.11
C ALA A 89 -4.31 9.54 1.28
N ILE A 90 -3.38 9.04 2.10
CA ILE A 90 -3.70 8.27 3.32
C ILE A 90 -4.45 9.15 4.32
N ALA A 91 -3.96 10.36 4.60
CA ALA A 91 -4.63 11.29 5.51
C ALA A 91 -6.06 11.64 5.04
N GLN A 92 -6.27 11.83 3.74
CA GLN A 92 -7.59 12.07 3.18
C GLN A 92 -8.51 10.84 3.30
N ALA A 93 -7.99 9.64 3.04
CA ALA A 93 -8.75 8.40 3.21
C ALA A 93 -9.18 8.21 4.68
N GLN A 94 -8.29 8.51 5.64
CA GLN A 94 -8.61 8.46 7.07
C GLN A 94 -9.72 9.45 7.43
N ALA A 95 -9.62 10.71 6.98
CA ALA A 95 -10.63 11.72 7.27
C ALA A 95 -12.04 11.33 6.75
N ILE A 96 -12.11 10.63 5.61
CA ILE A 96 -13.38 10.12 5.07
C ILE A 96 -13.96 9.03 5.97
N VAL A 97 -13.12 8.11 6.47
CA VAL A 97 -13.54 7.04 7.37
C VAL A 97 -14.01 7.60 8.72
N ASP A 98 -13.28 8.58 9.27
CA ASP A 98 -13.63 9.23 10.53
C ASP A 98 -14.98 9.96 10.42
N ALA A 99 -15.23 10.65 9.30
CA ALA A 99 -16.49 11.33 9.05
C ALA A 99 -17.70 10.37 8.88
N GLN A 100 -17.45 9.11 8.50
CA GLN A 100 -18.48 8.08 8.35
C GLN A 100 -18.72 7.29 9.64
N THR A 101 -17.82 7.39 10.62
CA THR A 101 -17.93 6.69 11.89
C THR A 101 -18.74 7.56 12.85
N PRO A 102 -19.97 7.16 13.25
CA PRO A 102 -20.74 7.94 14.20
C PRO A 102 -19.97 8.01 15.53
N THR A 103 -19.88 9.20 16.12
CA THR A 103 -19.49 9.35 17.53
C THR A 103 -20.61 8.81 18.43
N THR A 104 -20.82 7.51 18.45
CA THR A 104 -21.57 6.87 19.53
C THR A 104 -20.59 6.66 20.67
N SER A 105 -20.65 7.53 21.68
CA SER A 105 -20.10 7.25 23.00
C SER A 105 -20.76 5.95 23.49
N PRO A 106 -20.00 4.89 23.84
CA PRO A 106 -20.58 3.70 24.45
C PRO A 106 -20.99 3.92 25.93
N TYR A 107 -20.93 5.16 26.44
CA TYR A 107 -21.11 5.49 27.85
C TYR A 107 -22.24 6.49 28.14
N GLU A 108 -23.23 6.66 27.25
CA GLU A 108 -24.46 7.39 27.59
C GLU A 108 -25.61 6.42 27.91
N GLY A 109 -25.76 6.10 29.20
CA GLY A 109 -26.82 5.29 29.83
C GLY A 109 -26.22 4.55 31.04
N ASP A 110 -26.65 4.73 32.30
CA ASP A 110 -27.92 5.19 32.86
C ASP A 110 -27.66 6.02 34.15
N ASP A 111 -28.36 7.15 34.29
CA ASP A 111 -28.61 7.82 35.58
C ASP A 111 -29.82 7.19 36.30
#